data_AF-A0A084SQ25-F1
#
_entry.id   AF-A0A084SQ25-F1
#
_cell.length_a   1.000
_cell.length_b   1.000
_cell.length_c   1.000
_cell.angle_alpha   90.00
_cell.angle_beta   90.00
_cell.angle_gamma   90.00
#
_symmetry.space_group_name_H-M   'P 1'
#
loop_
_entity.id
_entity.type
_entity.pdbx_description
1 polymer ?
#
loop_
_entity_poly.entity_id
_entity_poly.type
_entity_poly.pdbx_seq_one_letter_code
_entity_poly.pdbx_strand_id
1 'polypeptide(L)' 'MSESSIDGHLNLEGSTVVFHGAPGDCAEFALEYRAIFPQGQPFLLFDEGYNRSIELRPETTGEDIVSALQDTTAT' A
#
# COMPACT_ATOMS: atom_id res chain seq x y z
N MET A 1 -29.46 -16.19 -12.40
CA MET A 1 -28.82 -14.94 -11.93
C MET A 1 -27.61 -15.37 -11.11
N SER A 2 -26.39 -15.11 -11.58
CA SER A 2 -25.20 -15.39 -10.75
C SER A 2 -25.15 -14.37 -9.62
N GLU A 3 -25.13 -14.85 -8.38
CA GLU A 3 -24.96 -14.02 -7.20
C GLU A 3 -23.59 -13.33 -7.29
N SER A 4 -23.59 -12.00 -7.28
CA SER A 4 -22.37 -11.22 -7.12
C SER A 4 -22.09 -11.13 -5.62
N SER A 5 -21.00 -11.75 -5.16
CA SER A 5 -20.56 -11.60 -3.78
C SER A 5 -20.00 -10.19 -3.58
N ILE A 6 -20.35 -9.58 -2.44
CA ILE A 6 -19.70 -8.37 -1.94
C ILE A 6 -18.82 -8.82 -0.78
N ASP A 7 -17.52 -8.76 -0.97
CA ASP A 7 -16.53 -8.98 0.09
C ASP A 7 -16.08 -7.62 0.64
N GLY A 8 -16.09 -7.50 1.97
CA GLY A 8 -15.65 -6.29 2.68
C GLY A 8 -14.88 -6.66 3.93
N HIS A 9 -13.81 -5.92 4.22
CA HIS A 9 -12.99 -6.10 5.41
C HIS A 9 -13.24 -4.98 6.42
N LEU A 10 -13.45 -5.35 7.68
CA LEU A 10 -13.36 -4.45 8.82
C LEU A 10 -11.88 -4.35 9.22
N ASN A 11 -11.26 -3.17 9.07
CA ASN A 11 -9.89 -2.95 9.54
C ASN A 11 -9.84 -3.14 11.06
N LEU A 12 -8.89 -3.96 11.51
CA LEU A 12 -8.60 -4.13 12.93
C LEU A 12 -7.93 -2.84 13.44
N GLU A 13 -8.15 -2.48 14.69
CA GLU A 13 -7.41 -1.37 15.30
C GLU A 13 -5.90 -1.64 15.19
N GLY A 14 -5.16 -0.71 14.58
CA GLY A 14 -3.72 -0.86 14.31
C GLY A 14 -3.34 -1.61 13.01
N SER A 15 -4.30 -2.01 12.16
CA SER A 15 -4.02 -2.67 10.88
C SER A 15 -3.62 -1.72 9.75
N THR A 16 -3.45 -0.43 10.04
CA THR A 16 -3.09 0.60 9.07
C THR A 16 -2.08 1.55 9.67
N VAL A 17 -1.05 1.86 8.90
CA VAL A 17 -0.09 2.91 9.22
C VAL A 17 -0.18 3.96 8.13
N VAL A 18 -0.29 5.22 8.52
CA VAL A 18 -0.37 6.36 7.61
C VAL A 18 0.99 7.05 7.56
N PHE A 19 1.52 7.25 6.36
CA PHE A 19 2.76 7.99 6.14
C PHE A 19 2.44 9.37 5.57
N HIS A 20 3.07 10.41 6.12
CA HIS A 20 2.96 11.77 5.62
C HIS A 20 4.36 12.27 5.28
N GLY A 21 4.61 12.61 4.01
CA GLY A 21 5.93 13.03 3.54
C GLY A 21 6.08 12.99 2.03
N ALA A 22 7.31 13.18 1.56
CA ALA A 22 7.63 13.00 0.14
C ALA A 22 7.46 11.52 -0.25
N PRO A 23 6.99 11.22 -1.49
CA PRO A 23 6.76 9.83 -1.91
C PRO A 23 7.97 8.90 -1.75
N GLY A 24 9.18 9.41 -2.00
CA GLY A 24 10.42 8.64 -1.83
C GLY A 24 10.67 8.23 -0.37
N ASP A 25 10.55 9.18 0.56
CA ASP A 25 10.73 8.93 2.00
C ASP A 25 9.65 7.95 2.52
N CYS A 26 8.41 8.13 2.07
CA CYS A 26 7.31 7.21 2.40
C CYS A 26 7.57 5.79 1.86
N ALA A 27 8.13 5.67 0.66
CA ALA A 27 8.47 4.37 0.07
C ALA A 27 9.61 3.67 0.82
N GLU A 28 10.66 4.41 1.19
CA GLU A 28 11.76 3.89 2.01
C GLU A 28 11.25 3.35 3.35
N PHE A 29 10.46 4.15 4.07
CA PHE A 29 9.89 3.73 5.35
C PHE A 29 8.94 2.53 5.21
N ALA A 30 8.13 2.47 4.15
CA ALA A 30 7.23 1.34 3.91
C ALA A 30 7.98 0.02 3.75
N LEU A 31 9.15 0.03 3.08
CA LEU A 31 10.01 -1.13 2.92
C LEU A 31 10.66 -1.56 4.25
N GLU A 32 11.11 -0.60 5.07
CA GLU A 32 11.63 -0.90 6.41
C GLU A 32 10.55 -1.51 7.31
N TYR A 33 9.35 -0.91 7.31
CA TYR A 33 8.23 -1.38 8.12
C TYR A 33 7.81 -2.80 7.73
N ARG A 34 7.86 -3.14 6.44
CA ARG A 34 7.59 -4.49 5.95
C ARG A 34 8.51 -5.55 6.55
N ALA A 35 9.76 -5.22 6.87
CA ALA A 35 10.69 -6.15 7.51
C ALA A 35 10.24 -6.55 8.92
N ILE A 36 9.44 -5.70 9.58
CA ILE A 36 8.94 -5.88 10.95
C ILE A 36 7.53 -6.48 10.95
N PHE A 37 6.76 -6.24 9.88
CA PHE A 37 5.39 -6.73 9.76
C PHE A 37 5.33 -8.27 9.72
N PRO A 38 4.31 -8.91 10.33
CA PRO A 38 4.19 -10.36 10.36
C PRO A 38 4.29 -10.99 8.97
N GLN A 39 5.29 -11.86 8.80
CA GLN A 39 5.52 -12.55 7.53
C GLN A 39 4.34 -13.51 7.25
N GLY A 40 3.67 -13.32 6.10
CA GLY A 40 2.53 -14.15 5.68
C GLY A 40 1.19 -13.42 5.58
N GLN A 41 1.13 -12.14 5.95
CA GLN A 41 -0.03 -11.28 5.65
C GLN A 41 0.30 -10.35 4.47
N PRO A 42 -0.65 -10.15 3.52
CA PRO A 42 -0.48 -9.14 2.48
C PRO A 42 -0.31 -7.76 3.11
N PHE A 43 0.70 -7.03 2.65
CA PHE A 43 0.91 -5.66 3.07
C PHE A 43 0.64 -4.74 1.89
N LEU A 44 -0.54 -4.11 1.89
CA LEU A 44 -0.97 -3.17 0.87
C LEU A 44 -0.64 -1.74 1.29
N LEU A 45 -0.05 -0.99 0.36
CA LEU A 45 0.16 0.45 0.46
C LEU A 45 -0.77 1.17 -0.51
N PHE A 46 -1.35 2.29 -0.07
CA PHE A 46 -2.30 3.08 -0.85
C PHE A 46 -1.80 4.52 -1.01
N ASP A 47 -2.26 5.20 -2.05
CA ASP A 47 -2.16 6.65 -2.14
C ASP A 47 -3.14 7.33 -1.17
N GLU A 48 -2.98 8.64 -0.94
CA GLU A 48 -3.82 9.41 -0.01
C GLU A 48 -5.32 9.33 -0.37
N GLY A 49 -5.64 9.26 -1.66
CA GLY A 49 -7.02 9.18 -2.15
C GLY A 49 -7.60 7.77 -2.19
N TYR A 50 -6.82 6.73 -1.84
CA TYR A 50 -7.20 5.32 -2.01
C TYR A 50 -7.63 4.94 -3.45
N ASN A 51 -7.07 5.63 -4.44
CA ASN A 51 -7.32 5.37 -5.86
C ASN A 51 -6.36 4.32 -6.41
N ARG A 52 -5.19 4.18 -5.80
CA ARG A 52 -4.10 3.30 -6.25
C ARG A 52 -3.58 2.51 -5.07
N SER A 53 -3.10 1.31 -5.36
CA SER A 53 -2.49 0.46 -4.35
C SER A 53 -1.39 -0.41 -4.92
N ILE A 54 -0.42 -0.77 -4.09
CA ILE A 54 0.60 -1.76 -4.39
C ILE A 54 0.74 -2.74 -3.22
N GLU A 55 0.86 -4.02 -3.53
CA GLU A 55 1.26 -5.04 -2.55
C GLU A 55 2.77 -5.03 -2.39
N LEU A 56 3.25 -4.89 -1.16
CA LEU A 56 4.67 -4.88 -0.83
C LEU A 56 5.17 -6.33 -0.66
N ARG A 57 5.70 -6.89 -1.74
CA ARG A 57 6.28 -8.23 -1.82
C ARG A 57 7.78 -8.22 -1.47
N PRO A 58 8.39 -9.40 -1.19
CA PRO A 58 9.84 -9.55 -0.96
C PRO A 58 10.73 -8.76 -1.91
N GLU A 59 10.35 -8.74 -3.16
CA GLU A 59 11.06 -8.15 -4.29
C GLU A 59 10.66 -6.70 -4.62
N THR A 60 9.64 -6.14 -3.97
CA THR A 60 9.18 -4.77 -4.23
C THR A 60 10.26 -3.77 -3.88
N THR A 61 10.53 -2.84 -4.79
CA THR A 61 11.50 -1.76 -4.63
C THR A 61 10.82 -0.43 -4.34
N GLY A 62 11.58 0.57 -3.89
CA GLY A 62 11.07 1.92 -3.67
C GLY A 62 10.58 2.58 -4.96
N GLU A 63 11.24 2.30 -6.09
CA GLU A 63 10.84 2.78 -7.41
C GLU A 63 9.49 2.20 -7.84
N ASP A 64 9.23 0.91 -7.56
CA ASP A 64 7.94 0.28 -7.83
C ASP A 64 6.82 0.99 -7.05
N ILE A 65 7.06 1.29 -5.76
CA ILE A 65 6.11 1.99 -4.90
C ILE A 65 5.81 3.39 -5.45
N VAL A 66 6.86 4.16 -5.72
CA VAL A 66 6.74 5.52 -6.23
C VAL A 66 6.03 5.51 -7.58
N SER A 67 6.38 4.63 -8.51
CA SER A 67 5.73 4.52 -9.81
C SER A 67 4.26 4.10 -9.71
N ALA A 68 3.90 3.24 -8.75
CA ALA A 68 2.53 2.77 -8.58
C ALA A 68 1.62 3.85 -7.95
N LEU A 69 2.18 4.68 -7.07
CA LEU A 69 1.40 5.64 -6.25
C LEU A 69 1.52 7.09 -6.72
N GLN A 70 2.50 7.43 -7.57
CA GLN A 70 2.58 8.76 -8.15
C GLN A 70 1.45 9.00 -9.14
N ASP A 71 0.79 10.13 -9.00
CA ASP A 71 -0.28 10.54 -9.89
C ASP A 71 0.30 10.95 -11.24
N THR A 72 -0.12 10.28 -12.30
CA THR A 72 0.37 10.52 -13.69
C THR A 72 -0.32 11.75 -14.32
N THR A 73 -1.30 12.32 -13.63
CA THR A 73 -2.08 13.49 -14.05
C THR A 73 -1.54 14.77 -13.40
N ALA A 74 -0.30 15.13 -13.74
CA ALA A 74 0.19 16.49 -13.59
C ALA A 74 0.66 16.97 -14.97
N THR A 75 -0.25 17.55 -15.75
CA THR A 75 0.07 18.36 -16.92
C THR A 75 -0.91 19.52 -16.99
#